data_AF-A0A2D4M2Q3-F1
#
_entry.id   AF-A0A2D4M2Q3-F1
#
_cell.length_a   1.000
_cell.length_b   1.000
_cell.length_c   1.000
_cell.angle_alpha   90.00
_cell.angle_beta   90.00
_cell.angle_gamma   90.00
#
_symmetry.space_group_name_H-M   'P 1'
#
loop_
_entity.id
_entity.type
_entity.pdbx_description
1 polymer ?
#
loop_
_entity_poly.entity_id
_entity_poly.type
_entity_poly.pdbx_seq_one_letter_code
_entity_poly.pdbx_strand_id
1 'polypeptide(L)'
;SDYKILASILAERLKRYLNTFIHPDQNGFLPKTQIKDNIRIILDTLEYYEAHPEKQMAFIFLDAQKAFDNVNWRFMLLQLTQMGFGEKFTQAIETIYHNQSAKV
;
A
#
# COMPACT_ATOMS: atom_id res chain seq x y z
N SER A 1 -13.34 -20.03 6.70
CA SER A 1 -12.45 -20.65 7.71
C SER A 1 -12.09 -19.60 8.72
N ASP A 2 -11.81 -20.02 9.95
CA ASP A 2 -11.49 -19.13 11.09
C ASP A 2 -10.32 -18.20 10.80
N TYR A 3 -9.35 -18.67 10.01
CA TYR A 3 -8.27 -17.87 9.44
C TYR A 3 -8.76 -16.61 8.71
N LYS A 4 -9.71 -16.76 7.77
CA LYS A 4 -10.20 -15.62 6.98
C LYS A 4 -10.94 -14.62 7.86
N ILE A 5 -11.63 -15.09 8.91
CA ILE A 5 -12.31 -14.22 9.87
C ILE A 5 -11.28 -13.41 10.66
N LEU A 6 -10.25 -14.07 11.21
CA LEU A 6 -9.17 -13.41 11.94
C LEU A 6 -8.42 -12.40 11.06
N ALA A 7 -8.03 -12.80 9.84
CA ALA A 7 -7.33 -11.93 8.90
C ALA A 7 -8.16 -10.70 8.55
N SER A 8 -9.48 -10.85 8.31
CA SER A 8 -10.37 -9.72 8.06
C SER A 8 -10.46 -8.77 9.26
N ILE A 9 -10.54 -9.31 10.49
CA ILE A 9 -10.55 -8.47 11.71
C ILE A 9 -9.25 -7.67 11.85
N LEU A 10 -8.09 -8.30 11.60
CA LEU A 10 -6.80 -7.63 11.67
C LEU A 10 -6.65 -6.56 10.58
N ALA A 11 -7.09 -6.86 9.35
CA ALA A 11 -7.07 -5.92 8.24
C ALA A 11 -7.94 -4.68 8.52
N GLU A 12 -9.16 -4.86 9.04
CA GLU A 12 -10.05 -3.75 9.39
C GLU A 12 -9.51 -2.89 10.54
N ARG A 13 -8.78 -3.49 11.48
CA ARG A 13 -8.07 -2.73 12.53
C ARG A 13 -6.90 -1.94 11.96
N LEU A 14 -6.09 -2.55 11.10
CA LEU A 14 -4.94 -1.92 10.46
C LEU A 14 -5.36 -0.71 9.60
N LYS A 15 -6.42 -0.87 8.81
CA LYS A 15 -6.96 0.14 7.90
C LYS A 15 -7.30 1.47 8.58
N ARG A 16 -7.74 1.44 9.84
CA ARG A 16 -8.07 2.65 10.62
C ARG A 16 -6.87 3.57 10.83
N TYR A 17 -5.68 2.99 10.90
CA TYR A 17 -4.44 3.74 11.14
C TYR A 17 -3.66 3.96 9.85
N LEU A 18 -3.73 3.06 8.86
CA LEU A 18 -2.98 3.22 7.61
C LEU A 18 -3.25 4.55 6.91
N ASN A 19 -4.47 5.08 6.97
CA ASN A 19 -4.83 6.37 6.39
C ASN A 19 -4.04 7.56 6.98
N THR A 20 -3.42 7.42 8.16
CA THR A 20 -2.55 8.47 8.73
C THR A 20 -1.10 8.36 8.26
N PHE A 21 -0.70 7.22 7.70
CA PHE A 21 0.66 6.96 7.22
C PHE A 21 0.78 7.03 5.69
N ILE A 22 -0.32 6.78 4.98
CA ILE A 22 -0.33 6.77 3.52
C ILE A 22 -0.42 8.20 2.98
N HIS A 23 0.44 8.51 2.00
CA HIS A 23 0.44 9.81 1.34
C HIS A 23 -0.89 10.05 0.58
N PRO A 24 -1.45 11.27 0.55
CA PRO A 24 -2.71 11.57 -0.14
C PRO A 24 -2.74 11.20 -1.63
N ASP A 25 -1.58 11.23 -2.29
CA ASP A 25 -1.47 10.92 -3.72
C ASP A 25 -1.52 9.40 -4.03
N GLN A 26 -1.51 8.54 -3.00
CA GLN A 26 -1.64 7.10 -3.18
C GLN A 26 -3.10 6.75 -3.52
N ASN A 27 -3.39 6.45 -4.78
CA ASN A 27 -4.75 6.17 -5.22
C ASN A 27 -5.10 4.66 -5.27
N GLY A 28 -4.12 3.76 -5.15
CA GLY A 28 -4.33 2.31 -5.23
C GLY A 28 -4.88 1.71 -3.92
N PHE A 29 -5.90 0.86 -4.04
CA PHE A 29 -6.50 0.08 -2.93
C PHE A 29 -7.05 0.89 -1.74
N LEU A 30 -7.21 2.21 -1.89
CA LEU A 30 -7.83 3.06 -0.89
C LEU A 30 -9.32 3.24 -1.16
N PRO A 31 -10.15 3.38 -0.10
CA PRO A 31 -11.53 3.76 -0.28
C PRO A 31 -11.61 5.21 -0.79
N LYS A 32 -12.62 5.49 -1.63
CA LYS A 32 -12.92 6.82 -2.17
C LYS A 32 -11.92 7.38 -3.21
N THR A 33 -10.91 6.60 -3.61
CA THR A 33 -10.06 6.93 -4.76
C THR A 33 -10.57 6.22 -6.01
N GLN A 34 -10.42 6.85 -7.17
CA GLN A 34 -10.82 6.31 -8.47
C GLN A 34 -9.66 6.37 -9.44
N ILE A 35 -9.61 5.45 -10.40
CA ILE A 35 -8.54 5.42 -11.41
C ILE A 35 -8.43 6.73 -12.21
N LYS A 36 -9.55 7.44 -12.36
CA LYS A 36 -9.61 8.76 -13.02
C LYS A 36 -8.81 9.84 -12.29
N ASP A 37 -8.60 9.68 -10.97
CA ASP A 37 -7.84 10.66 -10.18
C ASP A 37 -6.36 10.62 -10.60
N ASN A 38 -5.81 9.43 -10.87
CA ASN A 38 -4.47 9.29 -11.46
C ASN A 38 -4.37 9.90 -12.85
N ILE A 39 -5.40 9.69 -13.70
CA ILE A 39 -5.43 10.28 -15.05
C ILE A 39 -5.43 11.80 -14.95
N ARG A 40 -6.23 12.37 -14.04
CA ARG A 40 -6.27 13.81 -13.78
C ARG A 40 -4.90 14.36 -13.35
N ILE A 41 -4.20 13.69 -12.43
CA ILE A 41 -2.84 14.09 -12.02
C ILE A 41 -1.88 14.18 -13.22
N ILE A 42 -1.92 13.19 -14.13
CA ILE A 42 -1.08 13.19 -15.33
C ILE A 42 -1.44 14.36 -16.27
N LEU A 43 -2.74 14.58 -16.51
CA LEU A 43 -3.21 15.68 -17.36
C LEU A 43 -2.83 17.04 -16.77
N ASP A 44 -3.06 17.27 -15.48
CA ASP A 44 -2.72 18.53 -14.81
C ASP A 44 -1.20 18.78 -14.86
N THR A 45 -0.40 17.71 -14.77
CA THR A 45 1.06 17.77 -14.89
C THR A 45 1.50 18.17 -16.31
N LEU A 46 0.84 17.65 -17.34
CA LEU A 46 1.07 18.02 -18.74
C LEU A 46 0.66 19.48 -19.02
N GLU A 47 -0.54 19.88 -18.59
CA GLU A 47 -1.04 21.26 -18.73
C GLU A 47 -0.09 22.26 -18.04
N TYR A 48 0.41 21.90 -16.85
CA TYR A 48 1.39 22.72 -16.13
C TYR A 48 2.69 22.91 -16.91
N TYR A 49 3.18 21.85 -17.55
CA TYR A 49 4.38 21.90 -18.39
C TYR A 49 4.16 22.74 -19.65
N GLU A 50 3.01 22.61 -20.32
CA GLU A 50 2.67 23.44 -21.48
C GLU A 50 2.66 24.93 -21.14
N ALA A 51 2.22 25.30 -19.93
CA ALA A 51 2.26 26.67 -19.44
C ALA A 51 3.66 27.15 -18.99
N HIS A 52 4.61 26.23 -18.78
CA HIS A 52 5.97 26.51 -18.27
C HIS A 52 7.04 25.77 -19.07
N PRO A 53 7.23 26.07 -20.37
CA PRO A 53 8.10 25.33 -21.27
C PRO A 53 9.59 25.44 -20.92
N GLU A 54 9.97 26.35 -20.02
CA GLU A 54 11.34 26.47 -19.49
C GLU A 54 11.70 25.36 -18.50
N LYS A 55 10.70 24.66 -17.94
CA LYS A 55 10.92 23.57 -16.99
C LYS A 55 11.23 22.28 -17.73
N GLN A 56 11.96 21.39 -17.08
CA GLN A 56 12.18 20.03 -17.56
C GLN A 56 11.32 19.05 -16.76
N MET A 57 10.76 18.06 -17.45
CA MET A 57 9.86 17.08 -16.84
C MET A 57 10.09 15.69 -17.45
N ALA A 58 9.94 14.66 -16.63
CA ALA A 58 9.93 13.27 -17.07
C ALA A 58 8.86 12.48 -16.30
N PHE A 59 8.13 11.60 -17.00
CA PHE A 59 7.30 10.59 -16.37
C PHE A 59 8.09 9.31 -16.18
N ILE A 60 8.01 8.72 -14.99
CA ILE A 60 8.60 7.44 -14.66
C ILE A 60 7.47 6.48 -14.31
N PHE A 61 7.31 5.43 -15.11
CA PHE A 61 6.34 4.37 -14.88
C PHE A 61 7.04 3.17 -14.24
N LEU A 62 6.68 2.88 -12.99
CA LEU A 62 7.23 1.77 -12.22
C LEU A 62 6.14 0.70 -12.02
N ASP A 63 6.52 -0.56 -12.20
CA ASP A 63 5.68 -1.71 -11.88
C ASP A 63 6.43 -2.69 -10.97
N ALA A 64 5.71 -3.29 -10.03
CA ALA A 64 6.26 -4.27 -9.10
C ALA A 64 5.84 -5.68 -9.53
N GLN A 65 6.76 -6.39 -10.18
CA GLN A 65 6.50 -7.76 -10.62
C GLN A 65 6.14 -8.66 -9.43
N LYS A 66 4.98 -9.32 -9.51
CA LYS A 66 4.48 -10.26 -8.49
C LYS A 66 4.56 -9.68 -7.07
N ALA A 67 4.07 -8.45 -6.89
CA ALA A 67 4.22 -7.69 -5.65
C ALA A 67 3.82 -8.46 -4.37
N PHE A 68 2.80 -9.33 -4.44
CA PHE A 68 2.35 -10.14 -3.30
C PHE A 68 3.23 -11.38 -3.03
N ASP A 69 3.90 -11.91 -4.05
CA ASP A 69 4.80 -13.07 -3.91
C ASP A 69 6.20 -12.63 -3.47
N ASN A 70 6.62 -11.42 -3.86
CA ASN A 70 7.98 -10.91 -3.69
C ASN A 70 8.17 -9.99 -2.48
N VAL A 71 7.11 -9.68 -1.75
CA VAL A 71 7.19 -8.80 -0.58
C VAL A 71 7.95 -9.47 0.57
N ASN A 72 8.89 -8.74 1.16
CA ASN A 72 9.72 -9.25 2.24
C ASN A 72 8.97 -9.20 3.59
N TRP A 73 8.70 -10.37 4.18
CA TRP A 73 7.96 -10.48 5.44
C TRP A 73 8.66 -9.87 6.65
N ARG A 74 9.98 -9.99 6.73
CA ARG A 74 10.75 -9.35 7.80
C ARG A 74 10.65 -7.83 7.71
N PHE A 75 10.71 -7.28 6.50
CA PHE A 75 10.50 -5.86 6.28
C PHE A 75 9.09 -5.41 6.71
N MET A 76 8.03 -6.15 6.36
CA MET A 76 6.67 -5.81 6.80
C MET A 76 6.52 -5.80 8.33
N LEU A 77 7.06 -6.80 9.03
CA LEU A 77 6.99 -6.85 10.50
C LEU A 77 7.76 -5.70 11.17
N LEU A 78 8.92 -5.34 10.64
CA LEU A 78 9.68 -4.17 11.07
C LEU A 78 8.89 -2.87 10.84
N GLN A 79 8.24 -2.75 9.67
CA GLN A 79 7.41 -1.59 9.36
C GLN A 79 6.24 -1.43 10.34
N LEU A 80 5.53 -2.52 10.67
CA LEU A 80 4.45 -2.51 11.67
C LEU A 80 4.97 -2.07 13.04
N THR A 81 6.17 -2.52 13.42
CA THR A 81 6.80 -2.11 14.68
C THR A 81 7.14 -0.61 14.66
N GLN A 82 7.69 -0.09 13.56
CA GLN A 82 7.99 1.34 13.41
C GLN A 82 6.74 2.23 13.37
N MET A 83 5.63 1.73 12.82
CA MET A 83 4.33 2.39 12.87
C MET A 83 3.71 2.41 14.29
N GLY A 84 4.34 1.77 15.28
CA GLY A 84 3.89 1.77 16.66
C GLY A 84 2.81 0.73 16.96
N PHE A 85 2.61 -0.28 16.11
CA PHE A 85 1.70 -1.38 16.43
C PHE A 85 2.25 -2.21 17.60
N GLY A 86 1.39 -2.48 18.58
CA GLY A 86 1.76 -3.24 19.76
C GLY A 86 2.14 -4.68 19.45
N GLU A 87 3.00 -5.25 20.29
CA GLU A 87 3.59 -6.58 20.12
C GLU A 87 2.54 -7.68 19.83
N LYS A 88 1.41 -7.67 20.53
CA LYS A 88 0.32 -8.64 20.30
C LYS A 88 -0.24 -8.60 18.87
N PHE A 89 -0.32 -7.41 18.27
CA PHE A 89 -0.81 -7.25 16.91
C PHE A 89 0.22 -7.78 15.91
N THR A 90 1.49 -7.41 16.09
CA THR A 90 2.59 -7.87 15.25
C THR A 90 2.77 -9.39 15.32
N GLN A 91 2.69 -9.99 16.52
CA GLN A 91 2.72 -11.45 16.70
C GLN A 91 1.52 -12.15 16.04
N ALA A 92 0.32 -11.55 16.06
CA ALA A 92 -0.84 -12.12 15.37
C ALA A 92 -0.65 -12.16 13.85
N ILE A 93 -0.04 -11.11 13.27
CA ILE A 93 0.34 -11.07 11.86
C ILE A 93 1.43 -12.11 11.59
N GLU A 94 2.50 -12.15 12.39
CA GLU A 94 3.57 -13.13 12.25
C GLU A 94 3.05 -14.57 12.27
N THR A 95 2.12 -14.89 13.17
CA THR A 95 1.48 -16.22 13.27
C THR A 95 0.73 -16.61 11.99
N ILE A 96 0.05 -15.65 11.36
CA ILE A 96 -0.64 -15.84 10.07
C ILE A 96 0.36 -16.18 8.96
N TYR A 97 1.52 -15.51 8.94
CA TYR A 97 2.52 -15.66 7.89
C TYR A 97 3.54 -16.78 8.16
N HIS A 98 3.65 -17.29 9.39
CA HIS A 98 4.57 -18.37 9.78
C HIS A 98 4.24 -19.71 9.10
N ASN A 99 2.96 -20.01 8.87
CA ASN A 99 2.51 -21.30 8.31
C ASN A 99 2.09 -21.24 6.83
N GLN A 100 2.62 -20.28 6.06
CA GLN A 100 2.21 -20.15 4.66
C GLN A 100 2.79 -21.25 3.77
N SER A 101 1.93 -22.18 3.36
CA SER A 101 2.07 -22.81 2.05
C SER A 101 1.14 -22.10 1.08
N ALA A 102 1.72 -21.45 0.07
CA ALA A 102 0.97 -21.07 -1.11
C ALA A 102 0.63 -22.37 -1.86
N LYS A 103 -0.60 -22.86 -1.71
CA LYS A 103 -1.12 -23.82 -2.70
C LYS A 103 -1.41 -23.02 -3.96
N VAL A 104 -0.57 -23.23 -4.96
CA VAL A 104 -0.90 -23.00 -6.37
C VAL A 104 -2.13 -23.82 -6.72
#